data_AF-A0A847VWU3-F1
#
_entry.id   AF-A0A847VWU3-F1
#
_cell.length_a   1.000
_cell.length_b   1.000
_cell.length_c   1.000
_cell.angle_alpha   90.00
_cell.angle_beta   90.00
_cell.angle_gamma   90.00
#
_symmetry.space_group_name_H-M   'P 1'
#
loop_
_entity.id
_entity.type
_entity.pdbx_description
1 polymer ?
#
loop_
_entity_poly.entity_id
_entity_poly.type
_entity_poly.pdbx_seq_one_letter_code
_entity_poly.pdbx_strand_id
1 'polypeptide(L)'
;MSDKWQIIFQYQLKINGDAQIIYDKIFKAALTYKFRNIKGFAVPVDNKVLTESIFSLTSHDKIEIEGRTINGQKIKELFITSIALKWIESKFEKEDYFFIVITENETSCDTAVMVAKKDSVLRPIDDDEKQLMLPEEYFPFEFQVKEYFDFERMKKDPLLISKEIDVEKMEKIVKQYSEITLIYVRDYIDYESDKMIDFFEKHKNCYFISSTIRIEIDGKEIPIDHDKHNYVITLSRQLIIVESFNRPSFLLKEKPFEST
;
A
#
# COMPACT_ATOMS: atom_id res chain seq x y z
N MET A 1 -9.42 -18.76 -20.61
CA MET A 1 -9.98 -18.79 -19.25
C MET A 1 -9.67 -17.43 -18.66
N SER A 2 -10.68 -16.65 -18.25
CA SER A 2 -10.43 -15.32 -17.68
C SER A 2 -9.71 -15.49 -16.35
N ASP A 3 -8.62 -14.76 -16.14
CA ASP A 3 -8.02 -14.61 -14.80
C ASP A 3 -9.12 -14.15 -13.85
N LYS A 4 -9.51 -15.00 -12.90
CA LYS A 4 -10.57 -14.68 -11.95
C LYS A 4 -9.99 -13.73 -10.91
N TRP A 5 -10.30 -12.45 -11.07
CA TRP A 5 -10.06 -11.45 -10.04
C TRP A 5 -10.90 -11.74 -8.80
N GLN A 6 -10.24 -11.78 -7.65
CA GLN A 6 -10.86 -11.85 -6.35
C GLN A 6 -10.93 -10.44 -5.76
N ILE A 7 -12.15 -9.92 -5.56
CA ILE A 7 -12.36 -8.63 -4.89
C ILE A 7 -12.09 -8.77 -3.40
N ILE A 8 -11.05 -8.11 -2.90
CA ILE A 8 -10.72 -8.10 -1.48
C ILE A 8 -11.43 -6.94 -0.78
N PHE A 9 -11.42 -5.78 -1.41
CA PHE A 9 -12.08 -4.60 -0.90
C PHE A 9 -12.89 -3.92 -1.98
N GLN A 10 -13.97 -3.28 -1.55
CA GLN A 10 -14.75 -2.40 -2.40
C GLN A 10 -15.27 -1.23 -1.59
N TYR A 11 -15.38 -0.07 -2.24
CA TYR A 11 -16.07 1.09 -1.70
C TYR A 11 -16.49 2.03 -2.83
N GLN A 12 -17.36 2.96 -2.48
CA GLN A 12 -17.78 4.07 -3.30
C GLN A 12 -17.15 5.35 -2.74
N LEU A 13 -16.36 6.04 -3.57
CA LEU A 13 -15.47 7.11 -3.14
C LEU A 13 -16.25 8.24 -2.45
N LYS A 14 -15.86 8.55 -1.21
CA LYS A 14 -16.46 9.59 -0.34
C LYS A 14 -17.94 9.39 -0.01
N ILE A 15 -18.50 8.21 -0.28
CA ILE A 15 -19.85 7.82 0.18
C ILE A 15 -19.74 6.89 1.37
N ASN A 16 -19.03 5.78 1.21
CA ASN A 16 -18.85 4.78 2.25
C ASN A 16 -17.39 4.37 2.46
N GLY A 17 -16.46 5.00 1.73
CA GLY A 17 -15.04 4.83 2.01
C GLY A 17 -14.10 5.60 1.11
N ASP A 18 -12.83 5.38 1.42
CA ASP A 18 -11.64 5.89 0.74
C ASP A 18 -10.45 4.96 1.06
N ALA A 19 -9.26 5.31 0.57
CA ALA A 19 -8.03 4.60 0.82
C ALA A 19 -7.70 4.45 2.31
N GLN A 20 -8.11 5.39 3.18
CA GLN A 20 -7.87 5.31 4.62
C GLN A 20 -8.59 4.12 5.25
N ILE A 21 -9.82 3.82 4.84
CA ILE A 21 -10.55 2.66 5.37
C ILE A 21 -9.83 1.35 5.05
N ILE A 22 -9.29 1.24 3.84
CA ILE A 22 -8.55 0.05 3.41
C ILE A 22 -7.25 -0.07 4.19
N TYR A 23 -6.54 1.04 4.33
CA TYR A 23 -5.33 1.16 5.14
C TYR A 23 -5.58 0.67 6.58
N ASP A 24 -6.63 1.17 7.23
CA ASP A 24 -7.04 0.78 8.58
C ASP A 24 -7.36 -0.72 8.69
N LYS A 25 -8.09 -1.28 7.71
CA LYS A 25 -8.44 -2.71 7.68
C LYS A 25 -7.19 -3.59 7.60
N ILE A 26 -6.22 -3.21 6.78
CA ILE A 26 -4.97 -3.95 6.59
C ILE A 26 -4.13 -3.95 7.88
N PHE A 27 -3.94 -2.78 8.52
CA PHE A 27 -3.23 -2.73 9.80
C PHE A 27 -3.93 -3.53 10.88
N LYS A 28 -5.26 -3.43 10.96
CA LYS A 28 -6.02 -4.19 11.94
C LYS A 28 -5.81 -5.68 11.77
N ALA A 29 -5.84 -6.20 10.54
CA ALA A 29 -5.60 -7.61 10.27
C ALA A 29 -4.19 -8.05 10.66
N ALA A 30 -3.16 -7.30 10.24
CA ALA A 30 -1.76 -7.63 10.53
C ALA A 30 -1.43 -7.57 12.03
N LEU A 31 -1.92 -6.55 12.74
CA LEU A 31 -1.76 -6.45 14.19
C LEU A 31 -2.51 -7.56 14.92
N THR A 32 -3.72 -7.92 14.47
CA THR A 32 -4.49 -9.01 15.09
C THR A 32 -3.75 -10.32 14.92
N TYR A 33 -3.16 -10.55 13.74
CA TYR A 33 -2.34 -11.73 13.50
C TYR A 33 -1.11 -11.76 14.42
N LYS A 34 -0.34 -10.68 14.47
CA LYS A 34 0.91 -10.58 15.23
C LYS A 34 0.69 -10.72 16.74
N PHE A 35 -0.35 -10.08 17.27
CA PHE A 35 -0.62 -10.00 18.71
C PHE A 35 -1.73 -10.95 19.19
N ARG A 36 -2.36 -11.71 18.29
CA ARG A 36 -3.42 -12.72 18.49
C ARG A 36 -4.70 -12.25 19.18
N ASN A 37 -4.71 -11.11 19.89
CA ASN A 37 -5.90 -10.47 20.45
C ASN A 37 -5.62 -8.98 20.76
N ILE A 38 -6.14 -8.05 19.95
CA ILE A 38 -5.97 -6.60 20.17
C ILE A 38 -6.85 -6.10 21.34
N LYS A 39 -7.84 -6.88 21.79
CA LYS A 39 -8.72 -6.52 22.93
C LYS A 39 -7.91 -6.49 24.23
N GLY A 40 -7.35 -5.35 24.57
CA GLY A 40 -6.73 -5.09 25.88
C GLY A 40 -5.28 -4.61 25.85
N PHE A 41 -4.67 -4.45 24.68
CA PHE A 41 -3.31 -3.94 24.59
C PHE A 41 -3.30 -2.42 24.36
N ALA A 42 -2.97 -1.68 25.43
CA ALA A 42 -2.35 -0.36 25.33
C ALA A 42 -0.87 -0.54 24.95
N VAL A 43 -0.60 -1.15 23.79
CA VAL A 43 0.76 -1.11 23.24
C VAL A 43 0.90 0.25 22.59
N PRO A 44 1.88 1.10 22.99
CA PRO A 44 2.24 2.24 22.18
C PRO A 44 2.78 1.70 20.86
N VAL A 45 1.91 1.59 19.86
CA VAL A 45 2.29 1.16 18.52
C VAL A 45 2.73 2.41 17.77
N ASP A 46 4.04 2.68 17.78
CA ASP A 46 4.59 3.74 16.95
C ASP A 46 4.54 3.34 15.45
N ASN A 47 4.80 4.31 14.57
CA ASN A 47 4.74 4.10 13.12
C ASN A 47 5.70 2.99 12.65
N LYS A 48 6.82 2.78 13.37
CA LYS A 48 7.80 1.74 13.07
C LYS A 48 7.22 0.36 13.39
N VAL A 49 6.68 0.16 14.59
CA VAL A 49 6.04 -1.10 15.00
C VAL A 49 4.86 -1.44 14.10
N LEU A 50 4.07 -0.43 13.70
CA LEU A 50 2.99 -0.60 12.72
C LEU A 50 3.54 -1.16 11.41
N THR A 51 4.48 -0.45 10.80
CA THR A 51 5.05 -0.84 9.50
C THR A 51 5.74 -2.20 9.59
N GLU A 52 6.50 -2.47 10.65
CA GLU A 52 7.13 -3.77 10.89
C GLU A 52 6.11 -4.90 11.10
N SER A 53 4.91 -4.63 11.65
CA SER A 53 3.88 -5.66 11.77
C SER A 53 3.44 -6.20 10.41
N ILE A 54 3.38 -5.35 9.38
CA ILE A 54 3.09 -5.73 8.00
C ILE A 54 4.29 -6.45 7.38
N PHE A 55 5.47 -5.84 7.43
CA PHE A 55 6.63 -6.40 6.72
C PHE A 55 7.25 -7.64 7.37
N SER A 56 6.87 -7.95 8.62
CA SER A 56 7.24 -9.22 9.29
C SER A 56 6.46 -10.44 8.79
N LEU A 57 5.38 -10.24 8.02
CA LEU A 57 4.57 -11.34 7.52
C LEU A 57 5.28 -12.12 6.42
N THR A 58 4.92 -13.39 6.27
CA THR A 58 5.49 -14.32 5.29
C THR A 58 4.39 -14.95 4.43
N SER A 59 4.76 -15.58 3.31
CA SER A 59 3.82 -16.32 2.46
C SER A 59 3.14 -17.50 3.15
N HIS A 60 3.64 -17.93 4.31
CA HIS A 60 3.11 -19.06 5.07
C HIS A 60 2.05 -18.61 6.09
N ASP A 61 2.02 -17.31 6.41
CA ASP A 61 1.07 -16.74 7.35
C ASP A 61 -0.31 -16.69 6.70
N LYS A 62 -1.35 -17.06 7.46
CA LYS A 62 -2.75 -17.02 7.03
C LYS A 62 -3.49 -15.96 7.83
N ILE A 63 -4.00 -14.95 7.14
CA ILE A 63 -4.55 -13.75 7.76
C ILE A 63 -5.97 -13.54 7.23
N GLU A 64 -6.90 -13.38 8.16
CA GLU A 64 -8.29 -13.09 7.83
C GLU A 64 -8.51 -11.59 7.62
N ILE A 65 -9.10 -11.24 6.47
CA ILE A 65 -9.48 -9.86 6.14
C ILE A 65 -10.75 -9.89 5.27
N GLU A 66 -11.77 -9.11 5.64
CA GLU A 66 -13.05 -9.04 4.93
C GLU A 66 -13.69 -10.42 4.64
N GLY A 67 -13.58 -11.36 5.59
CA GLY A 67 -14.13 -12.72 5.47
C GLY A 67 -13.31 -13.66 4.57
N ARG A 68 -12.13 -13.24 4.11
CA ARG A 68 -11.22 -14.01 3.26
C ARG A 68 -9.94 -14.33 4.01
N THR A 69 -9.41 -15.53 3.79
CA THR A 69 -8.06 -15.89 4.24
C THR A 69 -7.08 -15.65 3.12
N ILE A 70 -6.15 -14.69 3.31
CA ILE A 70 -5.07 -14.42 2.36
C ILE A 70 -3.72 -14.60 3.05
N ASN A 71 -2.68 -14.81 2.25
CA ASN A 71 -1.34 -15.03 2.78
C ASN A 71 -0.65 -13.70 3.18
N GLY A 72 0.38 -13.78 4.02
CA GLY A 72 1.11 -12.60 4.50
C GLY A 72 1.82 -11.79 3.41
N GLN A 73 2.25 -12.43 2.32
CA GLN A 73 2.82 -11.72 1.16
C GLN A 73 1.77 -10.81 0.50
N LYS A 74 0.56 -11.33 0.27
CA LYS A 74 -0.56 -10.56 -0.30
C LYS A 74 -0.98 -9.39 0.60
N ILE A 75 -0.87 -9.52 1.92
CA ILE A 75 -1.12 -8.40 2.84
C ILE A 75 -0.13 -7.26 2.61
N LYS A 76 1.16 -7.55 2.40
CA LYS A 76 2.16 -6.52 2.08
C LYS A 76 1.86 -5.85 0.74
N GLU A 77 1.47 -6.63 -0.24
CA GLU A 77 1.15 -6.11 -1.58
C GLU A 77 -0.08 -5.21 -1.54
N LEU A 78 -1.15 -5.64 -0.85
CA LEU A 78 -2.35 -4.82 -0.62
C LEU A 78 -2.02 -3.54 0.17
N PHE A 79 -1.10 -3.61 1.14
CA PHE A 79 -0.66 -2.44 1.88
C PHE A 79 0.02 -1.42 0.95
N ILE A 80 0.98 -1.84 0.13
CA ILE A 80 1.68 -0.96 -0.81
C ILE A 80 0.69 -0.39 -1.84
N THR A 81 -0.22 -1.22 -2.35
CA THR A 81 -1.28 -0.79 -3.28
C THR A 81 -2.23 0.22 -2.64
N SER A 82 -2.53 0.12 -1.33
CA SER A 82 -3.36 1.10 -0.63
C SER A 82 -2.71 2.49 -0.56
N ILE A 83 -1.38 2.57 -0.55
CA ILE A 83 -0.65 3.85 -0.62
C ILE A 83 -0.84 4.49 -2.00
N ALA A 84 -0.65 3.71 -3.06
CA ALA A 84 -0.88 4.16 -4.43
C ALA A 84 -2.37 4.51 -4.68
N LEU A 85 -3.29 3.80 -4.04
CA LEU A 85 -4.74 4.01 -4.17
C LEU A 85 -5.13 5.45 -3.87
N LYS A 86 -4.55 6.07 -2.83
CA LYS A 86 -4.88 7.44 -2.45
C LYS A 86 -4.59 8.46 -3.55
N TRP A 87 -3.46 8.27 -4.24
CA TRP A 87 -3.14 9.05 -5.43
C TRP A 87 -4.12 8.76 -6.58
N ILE A 88 -4.51 7.49 -6.78
CA ILE A 88 -5.47 7.11 -7.83
C ILE A 88 -6.81 7.79 -7.57
N GLU A 89 -7.34 7.78 -6.34
CA GLU A 89 -8.59 8.45 -5.96
C GLU A 89 -8.64 9.93 -6.37
N SER A 90 -7.50 10.62 -6.34
CA SER A 90 -7.42 12.04 -6.73
C SER A 90 -7.75 12.30 -8.20
N LYS A 91 -7.74 11.26 -9.04
CA LYS A 91 -8.00 11.33 -10.49
C LYS A 91 -9.45 11.03 -10.87
N PHE A 92 -10.29 10.62 -9.92
CA PHE A 92 -11.65 10.16 -10.18
C PHE A 92 -12.69 11.02 -9.46
N GLU A 93 -13.94 10.86 -9.88
CA GLU A 93 -15.03 11.65 -9.35
C GLU A 93 -15.55 11.06 -8.03
N LYS A 94 -16.16 11.91 -7.22
CA LYS A 94 -16.96 11.46 -6.08
C LYS A 94 -17.99 10.44 -6.59
N GLU A 95 -18.27 9.42 -5.78
CA GLU A 95 -19.24 8.34 -6.09
C GLU A 95 -18.77 7.30 -7.11
N ASP A 96 -17.59 7.44 -7.72
CA ASP A 96 -16.99 6.36 -8.50
C ASP A 96 -16.69 5.15 -7.57
N TYR A 97 -16.81 3.95 -8.13
CA TYR A 97 -16.62 2.70 -7.40
C TYR A 97 -15.19 2.19 -7.55
N PHE A 98 -14.60 1.79 -6.43
CA PHE A 98 -13.24 1.26 -6.38
C PHE A 98 -13.28 -0.18 -5.91
N PHE A 99 -12.65 -1.07 -6.67
CA PHE A 99 -12.49 -2.48 -6.35
C PHE A 99 -11.00 -2.80 -6.28
N ILE A 100 -10.52 -3.21 -5.12
CA ILE A 100 -9.16 -3.70 -4.95
C ILE A 100 -9.20 -5.21 -5.06
N VAL A 101 -8.45 -5.74 -6.02
CA VAL A 101 -8.52 -7.14 -6.40
C VAL A 101 -7.15 -7.79 -6.37
N ILE A 102 -7.14 -9.10 -6.16
CA ILE A 102 -5.97 -9.97 -6.34
C ILE A 102 -6.31 -11.05 -7.37
N THR A 103 -5.30 -11.57 -8.07
CA THR A 103 -5.49 -12.71 -8.96
C THR A 103 -5.32 -14.03 -8.19
N GLU A 104 -6.11 -15.05 -8.55
CA GLU A 104 -5.88 -16.42 -8.10
C GLU A 104 -4.63 -17.04 -8.72
N ASN A 105 -4.25 -16.59 -9.92
CA ASN A 105 -3.06 -17.01 -10.65
C ASN A 105 -2.14 -15.79 -10.85
N GLU A 106 -1.00 -15.76 -10.13
CA GLU A 106 -0.01 -14.66 -10.15
C GLU A 106 0.77 -14.55 -11.47
N THR A 107 0.18 -14.90 -12.60
CA THR A 107 0.84 -14.94 -13.90
C THR A 107 0.90 -13.57 -14.58
N SER A 108 0.00 -12.64 -14.23
CA SER A 108 -0.13 -11.32 -14.89
C SER A 108 0.18 -10.14 -13.96
N CYS A 109 -0.37 -10.06 -12.75
CA CYS A 109 -0.03 -9.01 -11.78
C CYS A 109 -0.16 -9.48 -10.32
N ASP A 110 0.38 -8.71 -9.37
CA ASP A 110 0.33 -9.04 -7.94
C ASP A 110 -1.01 -8.59 -7.31
N THR A 111 -1.43 -7.36 -7.62
CA THR A 111 -2.69 -6.73 -7.20
C THR A 111 -3.19 -5.75 -8.26
N ALA A 112 -4.48 -5.42 -8.24
CA ALA A 112 -5.02 -4.38 -9.11
C ALA A 112 -6.10 -3.53 -8.43
N VAL A 113 -6.32 -2.33 -8.96
CA VAL A 113 -7.44 -1.45 -8.63
C VAL A 113 -8.28 -1.28 -9.88
N MET A 114 -9.53 -1.72 -9.83
CA MET A 114 -10.50 -1.51 -10.90
C MET A 114 -11.43 -0.37 -10.49
N VAL A 115 -11.52 0.67 -11.31
CA VAL A 115 -12.39 1.83 -11.04
C VAL A 115 -13.55 1.84 -12.02
N ALA A 116 -14.77 1.86 -11.52
CA ALA A 116 -15.97 1.95 -12.32
C ALA A 116 -16.71 3.26 -12.05
N LYS A 117 -17.47 3.74 -13.03
CA LYS A 117 -18.20 4.99 -12.90
C LYS A 117 -19.41 4.83 -11.99
N LYS A 118 -19.82 5.92 -11.34
CA LYS A 118 -20.96 5.92 -10.40
C LYS A 118 -22.28 5.39 -10.99
N ASP A 119 -22.44 5.43 -12.30
CA ASP A 119 -23.59 4.94 -13.06
C ASP A 119 -23.42 3.53 -13.62
N SER A 120 -22.29 2.87 -13.33
CA SER A 120 -22.06 1.47 -13.71
C SER A 120 -23.08 0.54 -13.05
N VAL A 121 -23.54 -0.45 -13.81
CA VAL A 121 -24.48 -1.47 -13.31
C VAL A 121 -23.71 -2.45 -12.41
N LEU A 122 -24.00 -2.41 -11.11
CA LEU A 122 -23.39 -3.31 -10.13
C LEU A 122 -24.35 -4.42 -9.76
N ARG A 123 -23.82 -5.65 -9.71
CA ARG A 123 -24.58 -6.84 -9.32
C ARG A 123 -23.95 -7.45 -8.07
N PRO A 124 -24.74 -7.89 -7.08
CA PRO A 124 -24.21 -8.64 -5.95
C PRO A 124 -23.65 -9.98 -6.42
N ILE A 125 -22.71 -10.55 -5.66
CA ILE A 125 -22.16 -11.88 -5.92
C ILE A 125 -23.22 -12.97 -5.67
N ASP A 126 -24.00 -12.82 -4.59
CA ASP A 126 -25.12 -13.71 -4.22
C ASP A 126 -26.25 -12.90 -3.55
N ASP A 127 -27.45 -13.49 -3.44
CA ASP A 127 -28.70 -12.85 -2.95
C ASP A 127 -28.61 -12.26 -1.52
N ASP A 128 -27.57 -12.60 -0.75
CA ASP A 128 -27.36 -12.16 0.64
C ASP A 128 -26.18 -11.19 0.84
N GLU A 129 -25.41 -10.81 -0.20
CA GLU A 129 -24.02 -10.40 0.04
C GLU A 129 -23.66 -8.91 -0.09
N LYS A 130 -22.85 -8.46 0.87
CA LYS A 130 -22.19 -7.15 0.97
C LYS A 130 -21.11 -6.91 -0.11
N GLN A 131 -20.89 -7.85 -1.03
CA GLN A 131 -19.87 -7.81 -2.06
C GLN A 131 -20.51 -7.80 -3.45
N LEU A 132 -19.93 -7.00 -4.34
CA LEU A 132 -20.39 -6.78 -5.71
C LEU A 132 -19.47 -7.51 -6.68
N MET A 133 -20.00 -7.94 -7.81
CA MET A 133 -19.19 -8.40 -8.94
C MET A 133 -18.44 -7.22 -9.56
N LEU A 134 -17.28 -7.51 -10.18
CA LEU A 134 -16.65 -6.52 -11.05
C LEU A 134 -17.62 -6.17 -12.18
N PRO A 135 -17.82 -4.87 -12.46
CA PRO A 135 -18.63 -4.45 -13.60
C PRO A 135 -17.97 -4.84 -14.92
N GLU A 136 -18.73 -4.83 -16.01
CA GLU A 136 -18.21 -5.11 -17.35
C GLU A 136 -17.28 -4.01 -17.86
N GLU A 137 -17.53 -2.75 -17.46
CA GLU A 137 -16.74 -1.58 -17.82
C GLU A 137 -16.02 -1.01 -16.59
N TYR A 138 -14.70 -0.95 -16.65
CA TYR A 138 -13.85 -0.37 -15.61
C TYR A 138 -12.53 0.15 -16.19
N PHE A 139 -11.89 1.04 -15.45
CA PHE A 139 -10.53 1.52 -15.68
C PHE A 139 -9.57 0.69 -14.80
N PRO A 140 -8.71 -0.17 -15.39
CA PRO A 140 -7.79 -0.99 -14.63
C PRO A 140 -6.49 -0.25 -14.28
N PHE A 141 -6.04 -0.43 -13.05
CA PHE A 141 -4.68 -0.15 -12.62
C PHE A 141 -4.07 -1.45 -12.07
N GLU A 142 -3.27 -2.11 -12.91
CA GLU A 142 -2.61 -3.37 -12.57
C GLU A 142 -1.22 -3.10 -12.02
N PHE A 143 -0.86 -3.80 -10.94
CA PHE A 143 0.38 -3.56 -10.22
C PHE A 143 1.22 -4.83 -10.07
N GLN A 144 2.51 -4.66 -10.36
CA GLN A 144 3.60 -5.51 -9.89
C GLN A 144 4.19 -4.85 -8.65
N VAL A 145 4.10 -5.49 -7.50
CA VAL A 145 4.53 -4.94 -6.22
C VAL A 145 5.82 -5.61 -5.79
N LYS A 146 6.87 -4.81 -5.61
CA LYS A 146 8.21 -5.28 -5.25
C LYS A 146 8.75 -4.50 -4.05
N GLU A 147 9.65 -5.12 -3.30
CA GLU A 147 10.32 -4.51 -2.16
C GLU A 147 11.80 -4.25 -2.48
N TYR A 148 12.28 -3.04 -2.20
CA TYR A 148 13.70 -2.75 -2.11
C TYR A 148 14.12 -2.76 -0.64
N PHE A 149 14.78 -3.84 -0.23
CA PHE A 149 15.21 -4.05 1.15
C PHE A 149 16.49 -4.88 1.23
N ASP A 150 17.39 -4.57 2.17
CA ASP A 150 18.60 -5.35 2.44
C ASP A 150 18.49 -6.11 3.78
N PHE A 151 18.06 -7.37 3.69
CA PHE A 151 17.87 -8.24 4.86
C PHE A 151 19.17 -8.51 5.62
N GLU A 152 20.30 -8.64 4.93
CA GLU A 152 21.57 -8.99 5.58
C GLU A 152 22.13 -7.80 6.34
N ARG A 153 21.94 -6.59 5.82
CA ARG A 153 22.28 -5.36 6.52
C ARG A 153 21.44 -5.18 7.79
N MET A 154 20.12 -5.36 7.71
CA MET A 154 19.23 -5.18 8.86
C MET A 154 19.60 -6.07 10.05
N LYS A 155 20.15 -7.26 9.80
CA LYS A 155 20.63 -8.17 10.86
C LYS A 155 21.94 -7.71 11.52
N LYS A 156 22.77 -6.94 10.81
CA LYS A 156 24.13 -6.58 11.21
C LYS A 156 24.24 -5.16 11.77
N ASP A 157 23.40 -4.25 11.30
CA ASP A 157 23.51 -2.82 11.58
C ASP A 157 22.32 -2.35 12.43
N PRO A 158 22.47 -2.23 13.77
CA PRO A 158 21.38 -1.83 14.65
C PRO A 158 20.99 -0.36 14.50
N LEU A 159 21.83 0.46 13.85
CA LEU A 159 21.57 1.86 13.56
C LEU A 159 21.24 2.00 12.08
N LEU A 160 20.01 2.45 11.78
CA LEU A 160 19.53 2.69 10.41
C LEU A 160 20.21 3.94 9.82
N ILE A 161 21.47 3.82 9.43
CA ILE A 161 22.19 4.88 8.70
C ILE A 161 21.61 4.96 7.27
N SER A 162 21.46 6.17 6.73
CA SER A 162 21.03 6.30 5.33
C SER A 162 22.10 5.72 4.40
N LYS A 163 21.68 5.21 3.25
CA LYS A 163 22.61 4.80 2.19
C LYS A 163 22.14 5.35 0.85
N GLU A 164 23.07 5.51 -0.08
CA GLU A 164 22.69 5.80 -1.45
C GLU A 164 21.87 4.65 -2.05
N ILE A 165 20.96 5.01 -2.96
CA ILE A 165 20.19 4.04 -3.73
C ILE A 165 21.08 3.21 -4.65
N ASP A 166 20.98 1.89 -4.56
CA ASP A 166 21.70 0.95 -5.44
C ASP A 166 20.86 0.68 -6.70
N VAL A 167 21.20 1.39 -7.78
CA VAL A 167 20.53 1.28 -9.09
C VAL A 167 20.66 -0.12 -9.68
N GLU A 168 21.81 -0.80 -9.51
CA GLU A 168 22.00 -2.14 -10.05
C GLU A 168 21.10 -3.16 -9.34
N LYS A 169 20.93 -3.02 -8.02
CA LYS A 169 19.97 -3.82 -7.26
C LYS A 169 18.53 -3.52 -7.69
N MET A 170 18.20 -2.26 -7.94
CA MET A 170 16.89 -1.86 -8.47
C MET A 170 16.61 -2.50 -9.84
N GLU A 171 17.57 -2.47 -10.75
CA GLU A 171 17.48 -3.11 -12.08
C GLU A 171 17.27 -4.63 -12.01
N LYS A 172 17.73 -5.29 -10.93
CA LYS A 172 17.47 -6.72 -10.71
C LYS A 172 16.06 -7.00 -10.19
N ILE A 173 15.47 -6.05 -9.48
CA ILE A 173 14.11 -6.15 -8.94
C ILE A 173 13.09 -5.88 -10.06
N VAL A 174 13.39 -4.89 -10.91
CA VAL A 174 12.51 -4.50 -12.02
C VAL A 174 12.79 -5.36 -13.23
N LYS A 175 11.90 -6.32 -13.48
CA LYS A 175 11.84 -7.01 -14.78
C LYS A 175 11.04 -6.15 -15.76
N GLN A 176 11.06 -6.52 -17.04
CA GLN A 176 10.14 -5.95 -18.01
C GLN A 176 8.71 -6.45 -17.70
N TYR A 177 8.00 -5.66 -16.91
CA TYR A 177 6.58 -5.82 -16.64
C TYR A 177 5.78 -4.93 -17.59
N SER A 178 4.62 -5.39 -18.04
CA SER A 178 3.66 -4.56 -18.79
C SER A 178 2.87 -3.63 -17.87
N GLU A 179 2.69 -4.03 -16.62
CA GLU A 179 1.88 -3.38 -15.59
C GLU A 179 2.67 -2.27 -14.88
N ILE A 180 2.02 -1.48 -14.02
CA ILE A 180 2.72 -0.50 -13.18
C ILE A 180 3.54 -1.26 -12.13
N THR A 181 4.84 -0.97 -12.03
CA THR A 181 5.69 -1.57 -10.99
C THR A 181 5.79 -0.64 -9.79
N LEU A 182 5.18 -1.01 -8.66
CA LEU A 182 5.30 -0.32 -7.39
C LEU A 182 6.50 -0.89 -6.62
N ILE A 183 7.50 -0.07 -6.35
CA ILE A 183 8.66 -0.48 -5.57
C ILE A 183 8.62 0.20 -4.22
N TYR A 184 8.33 -0.58 -3.20
CA TYR A 184 8.35 -0.11 -1.83
C TYR A 184 9.77 -0.14 -1.29
N VAL A 185 10.33 1.04 -1.08
CA VAL A 185 11.66 1.25 -0.53
C VAL A 185 11.54 1.24 0.99
N ARG A 186 11.96 0.13 1.60
CA ARG A 186 11.91 -0.06 3.05
C ARG A 186 13.20 0.36 3.75
N ASP A 187 14.33 0.28 3.06
CA ASP A 187 15.59 0.78 3.58
C ASP A 187 15.54 2.30 3.73
N TYR A 188 16.22 2.83 4.75
CA TYR A 188 16.47 4.27 4.84
C TYR A 188 17.54 4.62 3.80
N ILE A 189 17.13 5.36 2.76
CA ILE A 189 17.99 5.71 1.63
C ILE A 189 18.02 7.21 1.36
N ASP A 190 19.16 7.67 0.87
CA ASP A 190 19.31 8.98 0.26
C ASP A 190 18.99 8.83 -1.22
N TYR A 191 17.96 9.56 -1.65
CA TYR A 191 17.47 9.59 -3.02
C TYR A 191 17.82 10.93 -3.65
N GLU A 192 18.60 10.89 -4.73
CA GLU A 192 18.90 12.04 -5.57
C GLU A 192 18.29 11.81 -6.95
N SER A 193 17.47 12.76 -7.42
CA SER A 193 16.77 12.64 -8.70
C SER A 193 17.72 12.40 -9.87
N ASP A 194 18.85 13.11 -9.91
CA ASP A 194 19.83 13.01 -11.01
C ASP A 194 20.40 11.59 -11.16
N LYS A 195 20.60 10.87 -10.05
CA LYS A 195 21.12 9.49 -10.06
C LYS A 195 20.10 8.47 -10.61
N MET A 196 18.83 8.84 -10.70
CA MET A 196 17.72 7.95 -11.04
C MET A 196 17.05 8.28 -12.38
N ILE A 197 17.49 9.33 -13.09
CA ILE A 197 16.91 9.75 -14.38
C ILE A 197 16.94 8.58 -15.37
N ASP A 198 18.12 8.04 -15.65
CA ASP A 198 18.32 6.97 -16.65
C ASP A 198 17.48 5.73 -16.33
N PHE A 199 17.38 5.37 -15.04
CA PHE A 199 16.57 4.26 -14.58
C PHE A 199 15.08 4.47 -14.91
N PHE A 200 14.52 5.64 -14.59
CA PHE A 200 13.11 5.93 -14.85
C PHE A 200 12.80 6.16 -16.34
N GLU A 201 13.76 6.66 -17.12
CA GLU A 201 13.63 6.75 -18.58
C GLU A 201 13.51 5.37 -19.23
N LYS A 202 14.26 4.39 -18.72
CA LYS A 202 14.21 3.00 -19.15
C LYS A 202 12.96 2.28 -18.63
N HIS A 203 12.56 2.53 -17.38
CA HIS A 203 11.46 1.85 -16.69
C HIS A 203 10.27 2.80 -16.43
N LYS A 204 9.61 3.21 -17.52
CA LYS A 204 8.58 4.28 -17.50
C LYS A 204 7.33 3.95 -16.66
N ASN A 205 7.07 2.68 -16.40
CA ASN A 205 5.97 2.16 -15.59
C ASN A 205 6.36 1.93 -14.13
N CYS A 206 7.57 2.27 -13.72
CA CYS A 206 8.05 2.07 -12.35
C CYS A 206 7.80 3.29 -11.47
N TYR A 207 7.19 3.08 -10.30
CA TYR A 207 6.93 4.08 -9.26
C TYR A 207 7.59 3.67 -7.96
N PHE A 208 8.32 4.59 -7.32
CA PHE A 208 8.90 4.33 -6.00
C PHE A 208 7.97 4.82 -4.93
N ILE A 209 7.80 4.02 -3.89
CA ILE A 209 7.03 4.36 -2.70
C ILE A 209 7.97 4.24 -1.51
N SER A 210 8.15 5.32 -0.76
CA SER A 210 8.97 5.31 0.44
C SER A 210 8.28 6.04 1.58
N SER A 211 8.46 5.56 2.80
CA SER A 211 8.21 6.39 3.99
C SER A 211 9.31 7.43 4.09
N THR A 212 8.96 8.66 4.42
CA THR A 212 9.95 9.74 4.55
C THR A 212 9.85 10.44 5.91
N ILE A 213 10.99 10.97 6.35
CA ILE A 213 11.07 11.92 7.47
C ILE A 213 11.38 13.34 7.00
N ARG A 214 11.80 13.51 5.75
CA ARG A 214 12.22 14.79 5.18
C ARG A 214 12.12 14.74 3.66
N ILE A 215 11.57 15.78 3.05
CA ILE A 215 11.53 15.95 1.60
C ILE A 215 12.09 17.32 1.29
N GLU A 216 13.03 17.41 0.36
CA GLU A 216 13.59 18.67 -0.12
C GLU A 216 13.50 18.71 -1.64
N ILE A 217 12.96 19.79 -2.18
CA ILE A 217 12.92 20.05 -3.63
C ILE A 217 13.57 21.42 -3.87
N ASP A 218 14.60 21.45 -4.72
CA ASP A 218 15.34 22.67 -5.08
C ASP A 218 15.82 23.48 -3.85
N GLY A 219 16.33 22.79 -2.83
CA GLY A 219 16.82 23.42 -1.60
C GLY A 219 15.72 23.79 -0.59
N LYS A 220 14.44 23.53 -0.90
CA LYS A 220 13.31 23.87 -0.04
C LYS A 220 12.68 22.63 0.57
N GLU A 221 12.60 22.63 1.90
CA GLU A 221 11.95 21.57 2.64
C GLU A 221 10.43 21.63 2.45
N ILE A 222 9.83 20.49 2.10
CA ILE A 222 8.38 20.33 2.02
C ILE A 222 7.90 19.89 3.40
N PRO A 223 6.97 20.63 4.03
CA PRO A 223 6.46 20.25 5.33
C PRO A 223 5.69 18.94 5.24
N ILE A 224 5.99 18.03 6.16
CA ILE A 224 5.25 16.78 6.36
C ILE A 224 4.58 16.78 7.73
N ASP A 225 3.42 16.15 7.82
CA ASP A 225 2.68 16.05 9.07
C ASP A 225 3.23 14.89 9.90
N HIS A 226 4.03 15.19 10.93
CA HIS A 226 4.69 14.19 11.76
C HIS A 226 3.72 13.29 12.55
N ASP A 227 2.44 13.68 12.67
CA ASP A 227 1.41 12.86 13.32
C ASP A 227 0.75 11.86 12.35
N LYS A 228 1.08 11.94 11.06
CA LYS A 228 0.59 11.05 10.00
C LYS A 228 1.65 10.09 9.49
N HIS A 229 1.21 9.04 8.81
CA HIS A 229 2.07 8.18 8.01
C HIS A 229 2.22 8.79 6.62
N ASN A 230 3.38 9.43 6.38
CA ASN A 230 3.67 10.08 5.11
C ASN A 230 4.45 9.14 4.19
N TYR A 231 3.98 9.05 2.96
CA TYR A 231 4.61 8.31 1.88
C TYR A 231 4.90 9.25 0.72
N VAL A 232 6.08 9.10 0.14
CA VAL A 232 6.45 9.75 -1.11
C VAL A 232 6.28 8.74 -2.22
N ILE A 233 5.56 9.15 -3.26
CA ILE A 233 5.44 8.41 -4.51
C ILE A 233 6.22 9.18 -5.58
N THR A 234 7.32 8.60 -6.05
CA THR A 234 8.10 9.15 -7.15
C THR A 234 7.73 8.42 -8.43
N LEU A 235 7.13 9.15 -9.38
CA LEU A 235 6.76 8.63 -10.69
C LEU A 235 7.96 8.68 -11.65
N SER A 236 7.87 7.95 -12.77
CA SER A 236 8.92 7.89 -13.79
C SER A 236 9.30 9.21 -14.44
N ARG A 237 8.42 10.22 -14.39
CA ARG A 237 8.74 11.59 -14.82
C ARG A 237 9.42 12.42 -13.74
N GLN A 238 9.86 11.76 -12.66
CA GLN A 238 10.36 12.39 -11.44
C GLN A 238 9.36 13.35 -10.80
N LEU A 239 8.06 13.12 -11.06
CA LEU A 239 7.00 13.80 -10.35
C LEU A 239 6.92 13.19 -8.94
N ILE A 240 7.05 14.04 -7.94
CA ILE A 240 6.95 13.69 -6.53
C ILE A 240 5.53 13.97 -6.05
N ILE A 241 4.92 12.97 -5.44
CA ILE A 241 3.59 13.05 -4.83
C ILE A 241 3.73 12.65 -3.37
N VAL A 242 3.09 13.39 -2.48
CA VAL A 242 3.11 13.10 -1.04
C VAL A 242 1.71 12.68 -0.61
N GLU A 243 1.61 11.46 -0.11
CA GLU A 243 0.36 10.89 0.40
C GLU A 243 0.48 10.63 1.89
N SER A 244 -0.48 11.14 2.66
CA SER A 244 -0.47 11.03 4.12
C SER A 244 -1.68 10.27 4.62
N PHE A 245 -1.48 9.24 5.45
CA PHE A 245 -2.55 8.52 6.13
C PHE A 245 -2.60 8.93 7.60
N ASN A 246 -3.81 9.08 8.12
CA ASN A 246 -3.98 9.19 9.56
C ASN A 246 -3.56 7.87 10.21
N ARG A 247 -3.11 7.93 11.47
CA ARG A 247 -2.92 6.72 12.28
C ARG A 247 -4.23 5.92 12.29
N PRO A 248 -4.16 4.58 12.22
CA PRO A 248 -5.37 3.78 12.14
C PRO A 248 -6.35 4.07 13.27
N SER A 249 -7.58 4.38 12.91
CA SER A 249 -8.59 4.96 13.81
C SER A 249 -8.88 4.09 15.05
N PHE A 250 -8.72 2.77 14.93
CA PHE A 250 -8.92 1.83 16.02
C PHE A 250 -7.84 1.89 17.11
N LEU A 251 -6.68 2.48 16.84
CA LEU A 251 -5.60 2.71 17.82
C LEU A 251 -5.81 4.02 18.61
N LEU A 252 -6.64 4.93 18.09
CA LEU A 252 -6.91 6.25 18.72
C LEU A 252 -7.91 6.17 19.88
N LYS A 253 -8.41 4.98 20.25
CA LYS A 253 -9.32 4.80 21.39
C LYS A 253 -8.54 4.72 22.71
N GLU A 254 -7.94 5.82 23.12
CA GLU A 254 -7.68 6.08 24.52
C GLU A 254 -9.02 6.43 25.18
N LYS A 255 -9.62 5.51 25.94
CA LYS A 255 -10.37 5.97 27.11
C LYS A 255 -9.31 6.28 28.16
N PRO A 256 -9.20 7.53 28.66
CA PRO A 256 -8.40 7.78 29.85
C PRO A 256 -8.86 6.79 30.92
N PHE A 257 -7.91 6.19 31.63
CA PHE A 257 -8.23 5.53 32.89
C PHE A 257 -8.92 6.57 33.78
N GLU A 258 -10.24 6.57 33.84
CA GLU A 258 -10.95 7.18 34.95
C GLU A 258 -10.65 6.31 36.16
N SER A 259 -9.71 6.80 36.97
CA SER A 259 -9.46 6.33 38.32
C SER A 259 -10.79 6.37 39.08
N THR A 260 -11.36 5.19 39.33
CA THR A 260 -12.40 4.99 40.35
C THR A 260 -11.74 4.49 41.62
#